data_AF-A0A7X8TIX6-F1
#
_entry.id   AF-A0A7X8TIX6-F1
#
_cell.length_a   1.000
_cell.length_b   1.000
_cell.length_c   1.000
_cell.angle_alpha   90.00
_cell.angle_beta   90.00
_cell.angle_gamma   90.00
#
_symmetry.space_group_name_H-M   'P 1'
#
loop_
_entity.id
_entity.type
_entity.pdbx_description
1 polymer ?
#
loop_
_entity_poly.entity_id
_entity_poly.type
_entity_poly.pdbx_seq_one_letter_code
_entity_poly.pdbx_strand_id
1 'polypeptide(L)'
;MSVQEHPIDDDAEQARWLHQVLKQLPADQIHLMGVSIGGWTAANLARHQPETIRALTLVDPVFVFDNIPPKTILRSIPTSVPLMPQSWRDSFNSYIANGAPAGDSPEARMLEVGQRTFKLRLPAPHRISEAQLRDLTMPVLAVIAEHSVMLDPQAASDVAGRALPQGRVRIYPGASHVVNAGAPATIADDVGSFLRPLMS
;
A
#
# COMPACT_ATOMS: atom_id res chain seq x y z
N MET A 1 -19.37 -13.59 14.56
CA MET A 1 -19.44 -12.44 13.63
C MET A 1 -18.46 -11.39 14.10
N SER A 2 -17.73 -10.73 13.20
CA SER A 2 -16.88 -9.58 13.55
C SER A 2 -17.78 -8.35 13.72
N VAL A 3 -17.77 -7.73 14.89
CA VAL A 3 -18.52 -6.51 15.19
C VAL A 3 -17.52 -5.46 15.67
N GLN A 4 -17.56 -4.28 15.08
CA GLN A 4 -16.77 -3.15 15.53
C GLN A 4 -17.45 -2.55 16.78
N GLU A 5 -16.79 -2.62 17.92
CA GLU A 5 -17.33 -2.11 19.20
C GLU A 5 -16.87 -0.66 19.51
N HIS A 6 -15.79 -0.20 18.88
CA HIS A 6 -15.20 1.12 19.08
C HIS A 6 -14.86 1.78 17.73
N PRO A 7 -14.92 3.12 17.63
CA PRO A 7 -14.41 3.83 16.47
C PRO A 7 -12.90 3.57 16.27
N ILE A 8 -12.42 3.81 15.06
CA ILE A 8 -11.00 3.80 14.73
C ILE A 8 -10.66 5.25 14.46
N ASP A 9 -10.07 5.94 15.44
CA ASP A 9 -9.88 7.39 15.39
C ASP A 9 -8.47 7.81 14.98
N ASP A 10 -7.49 6.91 15.09
CA ASP A 10 -6.09 7.18 14.71
C ASP A 10 -5.35 5.98 14.10
N ASP A 11 -4.12 6.22 13.67
CA ASP A 11 -3.19 5.22 13.12
C ASP A 11 -3.01 4.02 14.06
N ALA A 12 -2.83 4.25 15.37
CA ALA A 12 -2.56 3.19 16.33
C ALA A 12 -3.80 2.31 16.54
N GLU A 13 -4.99 2.89 16.53
CA GLU A 13 -6.27 2.18 16.58
C GLU A 13 -6.46 1.30 15.35
N GLN A 14 -6.11 1.80 14.17
CA GLN A 14 -6.20 1.04 12.92
C GLN A 14 -5.24 -0.15 12.92
N ALA A 15 -4.02 0.05 13.42
CA ALA A 15 -3.05 -1.03 13.60
C ALA A 15 -3.56 -2.08 14.60
N ARG A 16 -4.13 -1.64 15.72
CA ARG A 16 -4.71 -2.52 16.75
C ARG A 16 -5.87 -3.36 16.20
N TRP A 17 -6.77 -2.74 15.44
CA TRP A 17 -7.89 -3.43 14.80
C TRP A 17 -7.38 -4.52 13.84
N LEU A 18 -6.45 -4.19 12.95
CA LEU A 18 -5.91 -5.18 12.01
C LEU A 18 -5.18 -6.31 12.75
N HIS A 19 -4.45 -5.97 13.81
CA HIS A 19 -3.81 -6.97 14.67
C HIS A 19 -4.79 -7.96 15.28
N GLN A 20 -5.94 -7.49 15.77
CA GLN A 20 -6.99 -8.35 16.34
C GLN A 20 -7.51 -9.37 15.31
N VAL A 21 -7.63 -8.97 14.04
CA VAL A 21 -8.02 -9.85 12.94
C VAL A 21 -6.92 -10.89 12.67
N LEU A 22 -5.66 -10.46 12.60
CA LEU A 22 -4.54 -11.35 12.29
C LEU A 22 -4.24 -12.33 13.41
N LYS A 23 -4.49 -11.98 14.68
CA LYS A 23 -4.41 -12.91 15.81
C LYS A 23 -5.38 -14.10 15.73
N GLN A 24 -6.38 -14.06 14.86
CA GLN A 24 -7.27 -15.20 14.62
C GLN A 24 -6.63 -16.25 13.69
N LEU A 25 -5.52 -15.91 13.03
CA LEU A 25 -4.74 -16.86 12.23
C LEU A 25 -3.91 -17.75 13.17
N PRO A 26 -3.68 -19.02 12.81
CA PRO A 26 -2.96 -19.97 13.67
C PRO A 26 -1.44 -19.74 13.76
N ALA A 27 -0.93 -18.69 13.10
CA ALA A 27 0.50 -18.40 13.03
C ALA A 27 0.89 -17.27 13.99
N ASP A 28 1.95 -17.49 14.78
CA ASP A 28 2.48 -16.48 15.71
C ASP A 28 3.07 -15.27 14.98
N GLN A 29 3.66 -15.50 13.80
CA GLN A 29 4.16 -14.46 12.91
C GLN A 29 3.72 -14.71 11.47
N ILE A 30 3.55 -13.63 10.72
CA ILE A 30 3.15 -13.68 9.30
C ILE A 30 4.13 -12.91 8.40
N HIS A 31 4.16 -13.26 7.13
CA HIS A 31 4.68 -12.39 6.08
C HIS A 31 3.54 -11.51 5.59
N LEU A 32 3.69 -10.20 5.69
CA LEU A 32 2.62 -9.25 5.35
C LEU A 32 3.00 -8.46 4.10
N MET A 33 2.12 -8.46 3.11
CA MET A 33 2.26 -7.65 1.90
C MET A 33 1.14 -6.61 1.83
N GLY A 34 1.50 -5.38 1.50
CA GLY A 34 0.55 -4.30 1.24
C GLY A 34 0.88 -3.54 -0.05
N VAL A 35 -0.15 -3.22 -0.83
CA VAL A 35 -0.05 -2.43 -2.07
C VAL A 35 -0.69 -1.06 -1.84
N SER A 36 -0.05 0.02 -2.29
CA SER A 36 -0.59 1.39 -2.20
C SER A 36 -0.96 1.75 -0.74
N ILE A 37 -2.22 2.10 -0.47
CA ILE A 37 -2.72 2.35 0.89
C ILE A 37 -2.69 1.11 1.80
N GLY A 38 -2.78 -0.09 1.21
CA GLY A 38 -2.53 -1.34 1.92
C GLY A 38 -1.08 -1.45 2.38
N GLY A 39 -0.13 -0.87 1.64
CA GLY A 39 1.27 -0.75 2.05
C GLY A 39 1.42 0.12 3.29
N TRP A 40 0.76 1.28 3.33
CA TRP A 40 0.71 2.10 4.55
C TRP A 40 0.07 1.35 5.71
N THR A 41 -1.04 0.65 5.47
CA THR A 41 -1.73 -0.13 6.51
C THR A 41 -0.83 -1.22 7.08
N ALA A 42 -0.08 -1.91 6.22
CA ALA A 42 0.87 -2.96 6.61
C ALA A 42 2.08 -2.39 7.39
N ALA A 43 2.66 -1.28 6.92
CA ALA A 43 3.75 -0.60 7.63
C ALA A 43 3.29 -0.01 8.98
N ASN A 44 2.06 0.51 9.03
CA ASN A 44 1.45 1.00 10.26
C ASN A 44 1.22 -0.11 11.29
N LEU A 45 0.77 -1.29 10.86
CA LEU A 45 0.71 -2.45 11.74
C LEU A 45 2.11 -2.87 12.19
N ALA A 46 3.07 -3.01 11.27
CA ALA A 46 4.41 -3.48 11.57
C ALA A 46 5.15 -2.58 12.57
N ARG A 47 4.93 -1.26 12.56
CA ARG A 47 5.52 -0.35 13.56
C ARG A 47 4.94 -0.54 14.97
N HIS A 48 3.64 -0.84 15.05
CA HIS A 48 2.94 -0.96 16.34
C HIS A 48 2.96 -2.38 16.90
N GLN A 49 3.12 -3.39 16.05
CA GLN A 49 3.09 -4.82 16.39
C GLN A 49 4.22 -5.57 15.66
N PRO A 50 5.50 -5.15 15.83
CA PRO A 50 6.62 -5.71 15.06
C PRO A 50 6.81 -7.21 15.29
N GLU A 51 6.52 -7.69 16.51
CA GLU A 51 6.65 -9.09 16.93
C GLU A 51 5.78 -10.05 16.12
N THR A 52 4.70 -9.56 15.48
CA THR A 52 3.77 -10.38 14.69
C THR A 52 4.14 -10.43 13.22
N ILE A 53 5.10 -9.61 12.78
CA ILE A 53 5.48 -9.48 11.37
C ILE A 53 6.87 -10.08 11.16
N ARG A 54 6.93 -11.25 10.53
CA ARG A 54 8.20 -11.91 10.20
C ARG A 54 8.92 -11.24 9.04
N ALA A 55 8.18 -10.79 8.03
CA ALA A 55 8.71 -9.99 6.93
C ALA A 55 7.61 -9.09 6.36
N LEU A 56 8.01 -7.93 5.83
CA LEU A 56 7.10 -6.94 5.27
C LEU A 56 7.42 -6.72 3.79
N THR A 57 6.42 -6.74 2.92
CA THR A 57 6.55 -6.30 1.53
C THR A 57 5.62 -5.13 1.25
N LEU A 58 6.19 -4.04 0.76
CA LEU A 58 5.49 -2.80 0.47
C LEU A 58 5.59 -2.51 -1.03
N VAL A 59 4.46 -2.48 -1.71
CA VAL A 59 4.39 -2.26 -3.17
C VAL A 59 3.77 -0.90 -3.44
N ASP A 60 4.58 0.00 -3.99
CA ASP A 60 4.29 1.40 -4.28
C ASP A 60 3.50 2.10 -3.15
N PRO A 61 4.01 2.08 -1.90
CA PRO A 61 3.21 2.43 -0.73
C PRO A 61 3.07 3.94 -0.56
N VAL A 62 1.84 4.45 -0.58
CA VAL A 62 1.56 5.87 -0.32
C VAL A 62 1.80 6.21 1.14
N PHE A 63 2.29 7.41 1.44
CA PHE A 63 2.52 7.90 2.81
C PHE A 63 3.51 7.08 3.66
N VAL A 64 4.26 6.14 3.07
CA VAL A 64 5.31 5.40 3.80
C VAL A 64 6.66 6.05 3.56
N PHE A 65 7.11 6.10 2.31
CA PHE A 65 8.43 6.66 1.96
C PHE A 65 8.32 8.11 1.46
N ASP A 66 7.18 8.50 0.91
CA ASP A 66 6.91 9.83 0.40
C ASP A 66 5.42 10.21 0.56
N ASN A 67 5.10 11.49 0.44
CA ASN A 67 3.73 11.97 0.38
C ASN A 67 3.14 11.75 -1.02
N ILE A 68 1.81 11.66 -1.09
CA ILE A 68 1.14 11.77 -2.40
C ILE A 68 1.33 13.20 -2.92
N PRO A 69 1.77 13.38 -4.18
CA PRO A 69 1.89 14.72 -4.77
C PRO A 69 0.53 15.48 -4.69
N PRO A 70 0.51 16.78 -4.34
CA PRO A 70 -0.73 17.55 -4.22
C PRO A 70 -1.59 17.54 -5.50
N LYS A 71 -0.94 17.51 -6.67
CA LYS A 71 -1.60 17.38 -7.97
C LYS A 71 -2.39 16.07 -8.08
N THR A 72 -1.83 14.98 -7.56
CA THR A 72 -2.46 13.66 -7.56
C THR A 72 -3.62 13.61 -6.58
N ILE A 73 -3.48 14.22 -5.39
CA ILE A 73 -4.59 14.38 -4.44
C ILE A 73 -5.74 15.17 -5.07
N LEU A 74 -5.44 16.32 -5.69
CA LEU A 74 -6.48 17.15 -6.33
C LEU A 74 -7.22 16.39 -7.45
N ARG A 75 -6.50 15.56 -8.21
CA ARG A 75 -7.09 14.71 -9.26
C ARG A 75 -7.95 13.57 -8.70
N SER A 76 -7.73 13.12 -7.47
CA SER A 76 -8.50 12.02 -6.86
C SER A 76 -9.79 12.50 -6.20
N ILE A 77 -9.89 13.76 -5.76
CA ILE A 77 -11.09 14.28 -5.06
C ILE A 77 -12.40 13.94 -5.78
N PRO A 78 -12.53 14.16 -7.11
CA PRO A 78 -13.81 13.90 -7.76
C PRO A 78 -14.19 12.42 -7.84
N THR A 79 -13.23 11.50 -7.76
CA THR A 79 -13.50 10.06 -7.82
C THR A 79 -14.20 9.56 -6.56
N SER A 80 -14.03 10.29 -5.45
CA SER A 80 -14.61 9.99 -4.14
C SER A 80 -16.03 10.55 -3.95
N VAL A 81 -16.55 11.29 -4.94
CA VAL A 81 -17.90 11.88 -4.90
C VAL A 81 -18.86 10.98 -5.69
N PRO A 82 -19.86 10.33 -5.05
CA PRO A 82 -20.70 9.33 -5.71
C PRO A 82 -21.46 9.82 -6.94
N LEU A 83 -21.80 11.10 -7.00
CA LEU A 83 -22.60 11.73 -8.06
C LEU A 83 -21.76 12.17 -9.28
N MET A 84 -20.44 12.03 -9.25
CA MET A 84 -19.59 12.48 -10.35
C MET A 84 -19.60 11.50 -11.55
N PRO A 85 -19.35 11.99 -12.78
CA PRO A 85 -19.34 11.15 -13.99
C PRO A 85 -18.30 10.02 -13.93
N GLN A 86 -18.62 8.87 -14.54
CA GLN A 86 -17.70 7.73 -14.64
C GLN A 86 -16.39 8.10 -15.35
N SER A 87 -16.46 8.93 -16.38
CA SER A 87 -15.29 9.39 -17.15
C SER A 87 -14.21 10.08 -16.29
N TRP A 88 -14.58 10.66 -15.14
CA TRP A 88 -13.61 11.26 -14.22
C TRP A 88 -12.87 10.19 -13.41
N ARG A 89 -13.57 9.10 -13.03
CA ARG A 89 -12.93 7.92 -12.42
C ARG A 89 -12.03 7.23 -13.42
N ASP A 90 -12.50 7.03 -14.65
CA ASP A 90 -11.71 6.44 -15.73
C ASP A 90 -10.46 7.28 -16.04
N SER A 91 -10.60 8.60 -16.05
CA SER A 91 -9.48 9.52 -16.23
C SER A 91 -8.44 9.39 -15.10
N PHE A 92 -8.89 9.28 -13.84
CA PHE A 92 -7.97 9.06 -12.72
C PHE A 92 -7.33 7.67 -12.74
N ASN A 93 -8.12 6.63 -13.03
CA ASN A 93 -7.64 5.25 -13.17
C ASN A 93 -6.60 5.16 -14.30
N SER A 94 -6.84 5.82 -15.43
CA SER A 94 -5.87 5.93 -16.52
C SER A 94 -4.63 6.72 -16.09
N TYR A 95 -4.79 7.80 -15.34
CA TYR A 95 -3.67 8.58 -14.81
C TYR A 95 -2.74 7.74 -13.91
N ILE A 96 -3.28 6.98 -12.95
CA ILE A 96 -2.47 6.10 -12.09
C ILE A 96 -1.88 4.89 -12.83
N ALA A 97 -2.45 4.57 -14.00
CA ALA A 97 -1.95 3.56 -14.92
C ALA A 97 -1.09 4.14 -16.07
N ASN A 98 -0.62 5.40 -15.95
CA ASN A 98 0.19 6.10 -16.96
C ASN A 98 -0.40 6.12 -18.36
N GLY A 99 -1.69 6.40 -18.46
CA GLY A 99 -2.41 6.55 -19.73
C GLY A 99 -2.97 5.24 -20.27
N ALA A 100 -2.72 4.09 -19.63
CA ALA A 100 -3.42 2.86 -19.98
C ALA A 100 -4.93 3.06 -19.77
N PRO A 101 -5.79 2.57 -20.68
CA PRO A 101 -7.23 2.69 -20.53
C PRO A 101 -7.70 1.86 -19.33
N ALA A 102 -8.78 2.32 -18.68
CA ALA A 102 -9.51 1.48 -17.74
C ALA A 102 -10.02 0.25 -18.53
N GLY A 103 -9.55 -0.94 -18.14
CA GLY A 103 -9.99 -2.19 -18.79
C GLY A 103 -11.45 -2.49 -18.48
N ASP A 104 -12.07 -3.39 -19.25
CA ASP A 104 -13.42 -3.91 -19.02
C ASP A 104 -13.39 -5.31 -18.36
N SER A 105 -12.39 -5.56 -17.54
CA SER A 105 -12.26 -6.85 -16.85
C SER A 105 -13.25 -6.95 -15.68
N PRO A 106 -13.60 -8.17 -15.23
CA PRO A 106 -14.38 -8.35 -13.99
C PRO A 106 -13.78 -7.59 -12.78
N GLU A 107 -12.46 -7.53 -12.66
CA GLU A 107 -11.74 -6.82 -11.60
C GLU A 107 -11.90 -5.30 -11.73
N ALA A 108 -11.82 -4.77 -12.96
CA ALA A 108 -12.02 -3.35 -13.23
C ALA A 108 -13.46 -2.92 -12.88
N ARG A 109 -14.46 -3.74 -13.21
CA ARG A 109 -15.86 -3.50 -12.82
C ARG A 109 -16.06 -3.60 -11.31
N MET A 110 -15.42 -4.56 -10.65
CA MET A 110 -15.43 -4.66 -9.18
C MET A 110 -14.83 -3.40 -8.54
N LEU A 111 -13.69 -2.91 -9.06
CA LEU A 111 -13.05 -1.68 -8.59
C LEU A 111 -13.98 -0.47 -8.78
N GLU A 112 -14.61 -0.33 -9.94
CA GLU A 112 -15.55 0.75 -10.23
C GLU A 112 -16.73 0.76 -9.24
N VAL A 113 -17.36 -0.40 -9.01
CA VAL A 113 -18.45 -0.54 -8.04
C VAL A 113 -17.97 -0.19 -6.63
N GLY A 114 -16.78 -0.65 -6.24
CA GLY A 114 -16.15 -0.31 -4.98
C GLY A 114 -15.97 1.20 -4.80
N GLN A 115 -15.35 1.88 -5.78
CA GLN A 115 -15.16 3.33 -5.77
C GLN A 115 -16.47 4.11 -5.62
N ARG A 116 -17.56 3.62 -6.21
CA ARG A 116 -18.88 4.29 -6.15
C ARG A 116 -19.61 4.07 -4.83
N THR A 117 -19.51 2.87 -4.28
CA THR A 117 -20.42 2.40 -3.21
C THR A 117 -19.75 2.35 -1.84
N PHE A 118 -18.44 2.19 -1.79
CA PHE A 118 -17.70 2.11 -0.54
C PHE A 118 -17.40 3.50 0.00
N LYS A 119 -17.82 3.77 1.23
CA LYS A 119 -17.48 5.00 1.96
C LYS A 119 -16.43 4.66 3.00
N LEU A 120 -15.21 5.14 2.79
CA LEU A 120 -14.16 5.03 3.78
C LEU A 120 -14.54 5.86 5.02
N ARG A 121 -14.61 5.20 6.19
CA ARG A 121 -14.82 5.84 7.50
C ARG A 121 -13.64 5.56 8.40
N LEU A 122 -12.46 5.94 7.93
CA LEU A 122 -11.20 5.86 8.65
C LEU A 122 -10.53 7.23 8.61
N PRO A 123 -9.71 7.57 9.62
CA PRO A 123 -8.89 8.78 9.59
C PRO A 123 -7.98 8.77 8.36
N ALA A 124 -7.64 9.96 7.88
CA ALA A 124 -6.66 10.08 6.82
C ALA A 124 -5.29 9.58 7.34
N PRO A 125 -4.55 8.78 6.56
CA PRO A 125 -3.25 8.27 6.98
C PRO A 125 -2.25 9.42 7.13
N HIS A 126 -1.47 9.40 8.21
CA HIS A 126 -0.32 10.28 8.36
C HIS A 126 0.92 9.66 7.70
N ARG A 127 1.79 10.50 7.12
CA ARG A 127 3.06 10.03 6.58
C ARG A 127 3.92 9.45 7.71
N ILE A 128 4.41 8.22 7.50
CA ILE A 128 5.35 7.58 8.40
C ILE A 128 6.69 8.34 8.33
N SER A 129 7.16 8.83 9.47
CA SER A 129 8.45 9.52 9.54
C SER A 129 9.63 8.55 9.39
N GLU A 130 10.78 9.05 8.93
CA GLU A 130 11.99 8.23 8.85
C GLU A 130 12.43 7.66 10.20
N ALA A 131 12.17 8.37 11.29
CA ALA A 131 12.42 7.87 12.65
C ALA A 131 11.56 6.63 12.94
N GLN A 132 10.27 6.68 12.61
CA GLN A 132 9.36 5.53 12.77
C GLN A 132 9.69 4.39 11.80
N LEU A 133 10.20 4.67 10.61
CA LEU A 133 10.65 3.64 9.68
C LEU A 133 11.86 2.86 10.23
N ARG A 134 12.69 3.47 11.07
CA ARG A 134 13.80 2.78 11.75
C ARG A 134 13.32 1.78 12.80
N ASP A 135 12.08 1.90 13.26
CA ASP A 135 11.47 0.95 14.20
C ASP A 135 10.98 -0.32 13.48
N LEU A 136 10.99 -0.37 12.15
CA LEU A 136 10.72 -1.58 11.37
C LEU A 136 11.94 -2.52 11.43
N THR A 137 11.99 -3.32 12.48
CA THR A 137 13.13 -4.20 12.79
C THR A 137 13.17 -5.48 11.96
N MET A 138 12.06 -5.87 11.32
CA MET A 138 11.98 -7.04 10.44
C MET A 138 12.55 -6.73 9.04
N PRO A 139 12.89 -7.75 8.23
CA PRO A 139 13.22 -7.55 6.82
C PRO A 139 12.06 -6.89 6.06
N VAL A 140 12.39 -5.87 5.26
CA VAL A 140 11.41 -5.13 4.43
C VAL A 140 11.82 -5.16 2.96
N LEU A 141 10.93 -5.62 2.09
CA LEU A 141 11.05 -5.44 0.64
C LEU A 141 10.20 -4.23 0.22
N ALA A 142 10.85 -3.18 -0.28
CA ALA A 142 10.19 -1.99 -0.83
C ALA A 142 10.25 -2.04 -2.36
N VAL A 143 9.10 -2.23 -3.00
CA VAL A 143 8.93 -2.18 -4.45
C VAL A 143 8.35 -0.81 -4.81
N ILE A 144 9.05 -0.06 -5.66
CA ILE A 144 8.68 1.28 -6.11
C ILE A 144 8.48 1.26 -7.62
N ALA A 145 7.37 1.84 -8.11
CA ALA A 145 7.13 1.92 -9.55
C ALA A 145 7.94 3.06 -10.16
N GLU A 146 8.70 2.82 -11.23
CA GLU A 146 9.55 3.85 -11.88
C GLU A 146 8.74 5.06 -12.35
N HIS A 147 7.50 4.83 -12.76
CA HIS A 147 6.60 5.87 -13.24
C HIS A 147 5.41 6.04 -12.30
N SER A 148 5.60 5.86 -10.98
CA SER A 148 4.55 6.17 -10.03
C SER A 148 4.14 7.65 -10.12
N VAL A 149 2.84 7.90 -10.08
CA VAL A 149 2.27 9.25 -9.92
C VAL A 149 1.82 9.50 -8.47
N MET A 150 1.95 8.49 -7.60
CA MET A 150 1.46 8.50 -6.23
C MET A 150 2.56 8.83 -5.21
N LEU A 151 3.81 8.88 -5.65
CA LEU A 151 5.01 9.25 -4.91
C LEU A 151 6.08 9.71 -5.91
N ASP A 152 7.15 10.36 -5.44
CA ASP A 152 8.37 10.51 -6.22
C ASP A 152 9.23 9.23 -6.10
N PRO A 153 9.45 8.47 -7.20
CA PRO A 153 10.13 7.18 -7.12
C PRO A 153 11.57 7.26 -6.59
N GLN A 154 12.29 8.33 -6.92
CA GLN A 154 13.67 8.50 -6.48
C GLN A 154 13.71 8.89 -5.00
N ALA A 155 12.93 9.90 -4.59
CA ALA A 155 12.87 10.33 -3.20
C ALA A 155 12.36 9.21 -2.28
N ALA A 156 11.35 8.44 -2.72
CA ALA A 156 10.85 7.29 -1.98
C ALA A 156 11.92 6.19 -1.84
N SER A 157 12.67 5.90 -2.92
CA SER A 157 13.76 4.92 -2.90
C SER A 157 14.90 5.35 -1.98
N ASP A 158 15.26 6.64 -1.99
CA ASP A 158 16.29 7.21 -1.13
C ASP A 158 15.88 7.15 0.35
N VAL A 159 14.62 7.47 0.66
CA VAL A 159 14.05 7.35 2.01
C VAL A 159 14.06 5.90 2.47
N ALA A 160 13.56 4.97 1.63
CA ALA A 160 13.54 3.55 1.96
C ALA A 160 14.95 3.00 2.22
N GLY A 161 15.92 3.35 1.36
CA GLY A 161 17.31 2.89 1.48
C GLY A 161 18.03 3.41 2.72
N ARG A 162 17.75 4.63 3.18
CA ARG A 162 18.41 5.22 4.35
C ARG A 162 17.69 4.98 5.68
N ALA A 163 16.37 4.75 5.66
CA ALA A 163 15.56 4.68 6.87
C ALA A 163 15.21 3.26 7.31
N LEU A 164 15.15 2.28 6.38
CA LEU A 164 14.84 0.89 6.71
C LEU A 164 16.10 0.14 7.16
N PRO A 165 16.18 -0.35 8.41
CA PRO A 165 17.38 -1.05 8.90
C PRO A 165 17.71 -2.32 8.13
N GLN A 166 16.68 -3.04 7.68
CA GLN A 166 16.78 -4.27 6.90
C GLN A 166 16.02 -4.16 5.56
N GLY A 167 16.13 -2.99 4.93
CA GLY A 167 15.44 -2.67 3.68
C GLY A 167 16.13 -3.26 2.44
N ARG A 168 15.34 -3.88 1.56
CA ARG A 168 15.71 -4.16 0.17
C ARG A 168 14.82 -3.33 -0.74
N VAL A 169 15.41 -2.39 -1.46
CA VAL A 169 14.69 -1.52 -2.39
C VAL A 169 14.77 -2.09 -3.81
N ARG A 170 13.65 -2.06 -4.52
CA ARG A 170 13.52 -2.42 -5.93
C ARG A 170 12.70 -1.36 -6.65
N ILE A 171 13.28 -0.75 -7.68
CA ILE A 171 12.53 0.06 -8.63
C ILE A 171 12.12 -0.86 -9.77
N TYR A 172 10.84 -0.87 -10.13
CA TYR A 172 10.30 -1.66 -11.22
C TYR A 172 10.26 -0.82 -12.50
N PRO A 173 11.14 -1.09 -13.48
CA PRO A 173 11.23 -0.30 -14.70
C PRO A 173 9.92 -0.36 -15.50
N GLY A 174 9.49 0.77 -16.04
CA GLY A 174 8.27 0.92 -16.81
C GLY A 174 6.96 0.76 -16.02
N ALA A 175 7.01 0.39 -14.74
CA ALA A 175 5.81 0.17 -13.94
C ALA A 175 5.13 1.50 -13.57
N SER A 176 3.81 1.51 -13.63
CA SER A 176 2.93 2.54 -13.08
C SER A 176 2.47 2.16 -11.66
N HIS A 177 1.62 2.97 -11.03
CA HIS A 177 1.12 2.67 -9.68
C HIS A 177 0.36 1.34 -9.60
N VAL A 178 -0.22 0.87 -10.70
CA VAL A 178 -0.89 -0.43 -10.81
C VAL A 178 0.10 -1.58 -11.06
N VAL A 179 1.16 -1.64 -10.25
CA VAL A 179 2.28 -2.60 -10.39
C VAL A 179 1.78 -4.05 -10.37
N ASN A 180 0.80 -4.35 -9.53
CA ASN A 180 0.21 -5.69 -9.40
C ASN A 180 -0.53 -6.17 -10.66
N ALA A 181 -1.06 -5.25 -11.47
CA ALA A 181 -1.67 -5.58 -12.75
C ALA A 181 -0.63 -5.62 -13.88
N GLY A 182 0.38 -4.75 -13.83
CA GLY A 182 1.40 -4.63 -14.88
C GLY A 182 2.53 -5.66 -14.82
N ALA A 183 2.89 -6.15 -13.63
CA ALA A 183 4.04 -7.02 -13.42
C ALA A 183 3.82 -8.12 -12.35
N PRO A 184 2.73 -8.91 -12.41
CA PRO A 184 2.40 -9.89 -11.37
C PRO A 184 3.45 -10.99 -11.20
N ALA A 185 4.04 -11.48 -12.29
CA ALA A 185 5.08 -12.51 -12.24
C ALA A 185 6.36 -11.98 -11.58
N THR A 186 6.80 -10.77 -11.96
CA THR A 186 7.97 -10.12 -11.36
C THR A 186 7.79 -9.91 -9.85
N ILE A 187 6.61 -9.45 -9.41
CA ILE A 187 6.31 -9.33 -7.98
C ILE A 187 6.41 -10.69 -7.29
N ALA A 188 5.77 -11.73 -7.84
CA ALA A 188 5.78 -13.06 -7.24
C ALA A 188 7.20 -13.63 -7.11
N ASP A 189 8.03 -13.46 -8.15
CA ASP A 189 9.41 -13.95 -8.17
C ASP A 189 10.31 -13.21 -7.17
N ASP A 190 10.20 -11.87 -7.11
CA ASP A 190 10.96 -11.06 -6.15
C ASP A 190 10.54 -11.35 -4.70
N VAL A 191 9.24 -11.48 -4.46
CA VAL A 191 8.69 -11.82 -3.14
C VAL A 191 9.12 -13.22 -2.74
N GLY A 192 8.99 -14.19 -3.63
CA GLY A 192 9.46 -15.57 -3.39
C GLY A 192 10.95 -15.61 -3.08
N SER A 193 11.77 -14.87 -3.82
CA SER A 193 13.21 -14.77 -3.61
C SER A 193 13.57 -14.04 -2.30
N PHE A 194 12.78 -13.03 -1.93
CA PHE A 194 12.93 -12.29 -0.68
C PHE A 194 12.58 -13.14 0.55
N LEU A 195 11.50 -13.92 0.47
CA LEU A 195 10.98 -14.72 1.58
C LEU A 195 11.69 -16.06 1.78
N ARG A 196 12.19 -16.69 0.72
CA ARG A 196 12.88 -18.00 0.76
C ARG A 196 13.91 -18.15 1.90
N PRO A 197 14.83 -17.20 2.16
CA PRO A 197 15.79 -17.32 3.26
C PRO A 197 15.18 -17.16 4.66
N LEU A 198 13.91 -16.77 4.78
CA LEU A 198 13.21 -16.52 6.04
C LEU A 198 12.24 -17.66 6.42
N MET A 199 12.08 -18.68 5.58
CA MET A 199 11.15 -19.80 5.81
C MET A 199 11.79 -21.00 6.53
N SER A 200 13.03 -20.87 7.01
CA SER A 200 13.68 -21.81 7.93
C SER A 200 13.28 -21.54 9.37
#